data_AF-A0A4S4MKL9-F1
#
_entry.id   AF-A0A4S4MKL9-F1
#
_cell.length_a   1.000
_cell.length_b   1.000
_cell.length_c   1.000
_cell.angle_alpha   90.00
_cell.angle_beta   90.00
_cell.angle_gamma   90.00
#
_symmetry.space_group_name_H-M   'P 1'
#
loop_
_entity.id
_entity.type
_entity.pdbx_description
1 polymer ?
#
loop_
_entity_poly.entity_id
_entity_poly.type
_entity_poly.pdbx_seq_one_letter_code
_entity_poly.pdbx_strand_id
1 'polypeptide(L)'
;MSPSVDSADLFVLGRPSDASLSSSDSHIEVSQPAPGPQTLSSSTNSENPSTTLSSPIVDWQLIWERADRSCIEPSASDLAHLSSAPFHDSSGPPYQDDATPIPSEDYIVPDPDGVLLDFSRHICSLWSSMNRKSESSQTVAIIREDLRAISKQIEDWIVASATSPKLDESHALDLKKYENTIHALEQENVNLSARLSSLEGEVRDAKAIAEAWKAEARNVQNMQEIAVSAFERCNFLETENVQLKQTMDAFAEGSTNNTVKELRQIIGDLTREVAQYKRREKALQAKETQMRAKENASIIEDMRKQTEELKRRRSQRSVLQVKNAF
;
A
#
# COMPACT_ATOMS: atom_id res chain seq x y z
N MET A 1 -61.68 48.50 27.87
CA MET A 1 -61.26 47.09 28.04
C MET A 1 -59.84 47.01 27.51
N SER A 2 -58.88 46.77 28.40
CA SER A 2 -57.45 46.60 28.07
C SER A 2 -57.11 45.11 28.00
N PRO A 3 -56.16 44.75 27.13
CA PRO A 3 -54.95 44.00 27.53
C PRO A 3 -53.70 44.62 26.83
N SER A 4 -52.48 44.80 27.37
CA SER A 4 -51.63 44.14 28.37
C SER A 4 -51.50 42.63 28.11
N VAL A 5 -50.40 42.04 27.66
CA VAL A 5 -49.03 42.04 28.22
C VAL A 5 -48.01 41.61 27.13
N ASP A 6 -46.76 41.97 27.38
CA ASP A 6 -45.46 41.65 26.77
C ASP A 6 -45.19 40.19 26.35
N SER A 7 -44.27 40.01 25.38
CA SER A 7 -43.02 39.26 25.61
C SER A 7 -42.08 39.44 24.41
N ALA A 8 -40.98 40.17 24.59
CA ALA A 8 -39.87 40.24 23.66
C ALA A 8 -38.72 39.41 24.25
N ASP A 9 -38.43 38.26 23.64
CA ASP A 9 -37.30 37.42 24.02
C ASP A 9 -35.99 38.06 23.53
N LEU A 10 -35.24 38.57 24.50
CA LEU A 10 -33.89 39.09 24.39
C LEU A 10 -32.91 37.92 24.57
N PHE A 11 -32.41 37.35 23.48
CA PHE A 11 -31.30 36.38 23.56
C PHE A 11 -29.98 37.10 23.82
N VAL A 12 -29.53 37.05 25.07
CA VAL A 12 -28.18 37.42 25.51
C VAL A 12 -27.25 36.24 25.22
N LEU A 13 -26.35 36.40 24.25
CA LEU A 13 -25.23 35.47 24.06
C LEU A 13 -24.16 35.76 25.12
N GLY A 14 -24.11 34.91 26.13
CA GLY A 14 -23.05 34.84 27.12
C GLY A 14 -21.72 34.44 26.47
N ARG A 15 -20.66 35.17 26.84
CA ARG A 15 -19.27 34.91 26.50
C ARG A 15 -18.68 33.96 27.55
N PRO A 16 -18.19 32.75 27.20
CA PRO A 16 -17.31 32.02 28.09
C PRO A 16 -15.87 32.49 27.88
N SER A 17 -15.27 32.98 28.95
CA SER A 17 -13.83 33.19 29.09
C SER A 17 -13.15 31.85 29.43
N ASP A 18 -11.89 31.76 29.00
CA ASP A 18 -10.81 30.91 29.53
C ASP A 18 -10.80 29.43 29.12
N ALA A 19 -10.21 29.18 27.95
CA ALA A 19 -9.45 27.96 27.68
C ALA A 19 -8.06 28.35 27.16
N SER A 20 -7.07 28.26 28.04
CA SER A 20 -5.64 28.41 27.73
C SER A 20 -5.20 27.26 26.82
N LEU A 21 -5.02 27.54 25.53
CA LEU A 21 -4.37 26.61 24.60
C LEU A 21 -2.86 26.86 24.63
N SER A 22 -2.15 25.92 25.25
CA SER A 22 -0.70 25.76 25.13
C SER A 22 -0.36 25.48 23.67
N SER A 23 0.31 26.43 23.01
CA SER A 23 0.82 26.27 21.65
C SER A 23 2.14 25.50 21.73
N SER A 24 2.07 24.18 21.61
CA SER A 24 3.24 23.35 21.29
C SER A 24 3.40 23.33 19.79
N ASP A 25 4.40 24.06 19.33
CA ASP A 25 4.85 24.18 17.95
C ASP A 25 5.58 22.90 17.55
N SER A 26 4.86 21.88 17.09
CA SER A 26 5.47 20.69 16.48
C SER A 26 5.70 20.97 15.00
N HIS A 27 6.89 21.47 14.72
CA HIS A 27 7.47 21.60 13.38
C HIS A 27 7.54 20.22 12.71
N ILE A 28 6.54 19.88 11.89
CA ILE A 28 6.60 18.71 11.01
C ILE A 28 7.49 19.10 9.83
N GLU A 29 8.73 18.62 9.84
CA GLU A 29 9.64 18.69 8.70
C GLU A 29 9.08 17.79 7.58
N VAL A 30 8.31 18.40 6.66
CA VAL A 30 7.90 17.75 5.42
C VAL A 30 9.15 17.62 4.55
N SER A 31 9.77 16.45 4.61
CA SER A 31 10.86 16.07 3.71
C SER A 31 10.38 16.20 2.26
N GLN A 32 11.10 16.99 1.46
CA GLN A 32 10.82 17.15 0.04
C GLN A 32 10.88 15.79 -0.66
N PRO A 33 9.90 15.46 -1.53
CA PRO A 33 10.00 14.25 -2.35
C PRO A 33 11.22 14.34 -3.26
N ALA A 34 11.95 13.23 -3.38
CA ALA A 34 13.10 13.11 -4.27
C ALA A 34 12.72 13.54 -5.70
N PRO A 35 13.58 14.29 -6.41
CA PRO A 35 13.30 14.70 -7.78
C PRO A 35 13.22 13.44 -8.66
N GLY A 36 12.02 13.18 -9.19
CA GLY A 36 11.80 12.14 -10.18
C GLY A 36 12.60 12.41 -11.46
N PRO A 37 12.84 11.37 -12.29
CA PRO A 37 13.63 11.49 -13.51
C PRO A 37 12.97 12.50 -14.46
N GLN A 38 13.70 13.57 -14.79
CA GLN A 38 13.29 14.55 -15.80
C GLN A 38 13.25 13.86 -17.16
N THR A 39 12.05 13.61 -17.67
CA THR A 39 11.85 13.26 -19.07
C THR A 39 11.85 14.55 -19.89
N LEU A 40 12.88 14.70 -20.72
CA LEU A 40 13.01 15.75 -21.71
C LEU A 40 11.79 15.74 -22.64
N SER A 41 10.92 16.72 -22.46
CA SER A 41 9.77 16.95 -23.33
C SER A 41 10.24 17.64 -24.62
N SER A 42 10.32 16.87 -25.70
CA SER A 42 10.35 17.44 -27.06
C SER A 42 8.91 17.72 -27.48
N SER A 43 8.59 18.98 -27.71
CA SER A 43 7.31 19.42 -28.24
C SER A 43 7.20 19.10 -29.73
N THR A 44 6.18 18.35 -30.11
CA THR A 44 5.54 18.48 -31.44
C THR A 44 4.05 18.24 -31.30
N ASN A 45 3.28 19.25 -31.72
CA ASN A 45 1.84 19.27 -31.75
C ASN A 45 1.23 18.19 -32.65
N SER A 46 0.06 17.72 -32.22
CA SER A 46 -1.19 17.61 -33.00
C SER A 46 -1.80 16.22 -33.09
N GLU A 47 -3.12 16.24 -32.85
CA GLU A 47 -4.16 15.23 -33.10
C GLU A 47 -4.37 14.10 -32.08
N ASN A 48 -5.39 14.32 -31.25
CA ASN A 48 -6.20 13.27 -30.63
C ASN A 48 -6.60 12.21 -31.67
N PRO A 49 -6.55 10.94 -31.28
CA PRO A 49 -7.83 10.32 -30.95
C PRO A 49 -7.83 9.75 -29.54
N SER A 50 -9.01 9.77 -28.94
CA SER A 50 -9.35 9.11 -27.68
C SER A 50 -9.05 7.62 -27.74
N THR A 51 -7.81 7.23 -27.45
CA THR A 51 -7.48 5.89 -26.96
C THR A 51 -7.46 5.96 -25.44
N THR A 52 -8.46 5.35 -24.82
CA THR A 52 -8.37 4.81 -23.46
C THR A 52 -7.14 3.91 -23.39
N LEU A 53 -5.99 4.51 -23.10
CA LEU A 53 -4.81 3.80 -22.65
C LEU A 53 -5.15 3.28 -21.25
N SER A 54 -5.82 2.13 -21.22
CA SER A 54 -5.77 1.24 -20.08
C SER A 54 -4.33 0.77 -19.99
N SER A 55 -3.47 1.62 -19.41
CA SER A 55 -2.16 1.18 -18.92
C SER A 55 -2.47 0.00 -18.00
N PRO A 56 -1.98 -1.22 -18.30
CA PRO A 56 -2.23 -2.36 -17.45
C PRO A 56 -1.70 -1.99 -16.07
N ILE A 57 -2.60 -1.91 -15.09
CA ILE A 57 -2.23 -1.73 -13.69
C ILE A 57 -1.20 -2.82 -13.41
N VAL A 58 0.02 -2.38 -13.07
CA VAL A 58 1.10 -3.31 -12.74
C VAL A 58 0.66 -4.05 -11.49
N ASP A 59 0.33 -5.33 -11.66
CA ASP A 59 -0.05 -6.21 -10.57
C ASP A 59 1.21 -6.57 -9.76
N TRP A 60 1.57 -5.67 -8.85
CA TRP A 60 2.69 -5.85 -7.94
C TRP A 60 2.51 -7.11 -7.08
N GLN A 61 1.27 -7.50 -6.77
CA GLN A 61 1.01 -8.73 -6.01
C GLN A 61 1.48 -9.97 -6.78
N LEU A 62 1.21 -10.04 -8.09
CA LEU A 62 1.72 -11.11 -8.96
C LEU A 62 3.25 -11.09 -9.11
N ILE A 63 3.86 -9.90 -9.14
CA ILE A 63 5.34 -9.77 -9.20
C ILE A 63 5.98 -10.26 -7.90
N TRP A 64 5.41 -9.89 -6.75
CA TRP A 64 5.90 -10.32 -5.45
C TRP A 64 5.65 -11.81 -5.18
N GLU A 65 4.53 -12.39 -5.60
CA GLU A 65 4.31 -13.84 -5.52
C GLU A 65 5.31 -14.64 -6.35
N ARG A 66 5.72 -14.14 -7.52
CA ARG A 66 6.79 -14.78 -8.31
C ARG A 66 8.15 -14.68 -7.64
N ALA A 67 8.45 -13.54 -7.01
CA ALA A 67 9.69 -13.36 -6.26
C ALA A 67 9.75 -14.26 -5.01
N ASP A 68 8.66 -14.35 -4.24
CA ASP A 68 8.55 -15.23 -3.05
C ASP A 68 8.76 -16.71 -3.43
N ARG A 69 8.19 -17.15 -4.55
CA ARG A 69 8.37 -18.53 -5.05
C ARG A 69 9.81 -18.84 -5.48
N SER A 70 10.59 -17.83 -5.86
CA SER A 70 12.00 -18.01 -6.22
C SER A 70 12.93 -18.12 -5.01
N CYS A 71 12.46 -17.71 -3.83
CA CYS A 71 13.21 -17.70 -2.57
C CYS A 71 12.86 -18.86 -1.62
N ILE A 72 12.12 -19.87 -2.08
CA ILE A 72 11.76 -21.03 -1.25
C ILE A 72 13.04 -21.82 -0.94
N GLU A 73 13.52 -21.69 0.30
CA GLU A 73 14.54 -22.54 0.92
C GLU A 73 14.09 -24.01 0.92
N PRO A 74 15.04 -24.97 0.80
CA PRO A 74 14.77 -26.36 1.13
C PRO A 74 14.28 -26.47 2.58
N SER A 75 13.22 -27.24 2.78
CA SER A 75 12.47 -27.30 4.04
C SER A 75 13.38 -27.69 5.21
N ALA A 76 13.22 -27.02 6.37
CA ALA A 76 14.00 -27.27 7.59
C ALA A 76 13.96 -28.73 8.09
N SER A 77 13.03 -29.54 7.58
CA SER A 77 12.97 -30.99 7.82
C SER A 77 14.14 -31.76 7.20
N ASP A 78 14.84 -31.22 6.20
CA ASP A 78 15.95 -31.90 5.53
C ASP A 78 17.30 -31.74 6.27
N LEU A 79 17.42 -30.75 7.17
CA LEU A 79 18.68 -30.46 7.90
C LEU A 79 18.75 -31.07 9.30
N ALA A 80 17.64 -31.57 9.84
CA ALA A 80 17.58 -32.11 11.21
C ALA A 80 18.25 -33.49 11.38
N HIS A 81 18.71 -34.14 10.31
CA HIS A 81 19.26 -35.51 10.35
C HIS A 81 20.79 -35.61 10.49
N LEU A 82 21.53 -34.49 10.54
CA LEU A 82 23.00 -34.51 10.50
C LEU A 82 23.72 -34.18 11.81
N SER A 83 23.01 -33.93 12.91
CA SER A 83 23.66 -33.53 14.17
C SER A 83 23.14 -34.33 15.34
N SER A 84 23.82 -35.45 15.66
CA SER A 84 24.06 -35.94 17.03
C SER A 84 24.66 -37.35 17.02
N ALA A 85 25.96 -37.46 17.30
CA ALA A 85 26.56 -38.66 17.87
C ALA A 85 27.48 -38.22 19.04
N PRO A 86 27.27 -38.70 20.27
CA PRO A 86 28.14 -38.37 21.39
C PRO A 86 29.40 -39.25 21.37
N PHE A 87 30.57 -38.62 21.49
CA PHE A 87 31.85 -39.31 21.68
C PHE A 87 31.96 -39.84 23.12
N HIS A 88 32.23 -41.14 23.25
CA HIS A 88 32.52 -41.81 24.52
C HIS A 88 34.02 -41.72 24.80
N ASP A 89 34.38 -41.10 25.92
CA ASP A 89 35.75 -40.98 26.42
C ASP A 89 36.18 -42.31 27.07
N SER A 90 37.24 -42.94 26.56
CA SER A 90 37.84 -44.18 27.11
C SER A 90 39.24 -43.88 27.61
N SER A 91 39.33 -43.71 28.93
CA SER A 91 40.59 -43.60 29.68
C SER A 91 41.16 -45.01 29.93
N GLY A 92 42.33 -45.29 29.36
CA GLY A 92 43.13 -46.50 29.64
C GLY A 92 44.14 -46.27 30.78
N PRO A 93 44.53 -47.32 31.55
CA PRO A 93 45.39 -47.17 32.72
C PRO A 93 46.89 -47.15 32.34
N PRO A 94 47.77 -46.58 33.21
CA PRO A 94 49.20 -46.46 32.92
C PRO A 94 49.96 -47.75 33.27
N TYR A 95 50.80 -48.24 32.36
CA TYR A 95 51.84 -49.23 32.64
C TYR A 95 53.13 -48.53 33.08
N GLN A 96 53.77 -49.03 34.14
CA GLN A 96 55.10 -48.61 34.61
C GLN A 96 56.16 -49.44 33.89
N ASP A 97 57.07 -48.77 33.18
CA ASP A 97 58.27 -49.34 32.58
C ASP A 97 59.43 -49.31 33.58
N ASP A 98 60.05 -50.46 33.80
CA ASP A 98 61.31 -50.61 34.53
C ASP A 98 62.20 -51.58 33.72
N ALA A 99 63.10 -51.06 32.89
CA ALA A 99 64.12 -51.87 32.22
C ALA A 99 65.42 -51.08 31.97
N THR A 100 66.53 -51.72 32.34
CA THR A 100 67.91 -51.23 32.29
C THR A 100 68.54 -51.48 30.89
N PRO A 101 69.47 -50.63 30.42
CA PRO A 101 70.03 -50.71 29.07
C PRO A 101 71.23 -51.68 28.97
N ILE A 102 71.30 -52.43 27.87
CA ILE A 102 72.48 -53.24 27.44
C ILE A 102 72.91 -52.76 26.03
N PRO A 103 74.22 -52.79 25.67
CA PRO A 103 74.75 -52.10 24.51
C PRO A 103 74.49 -52.78 23.17
N SER A 104 74.44 -51.94 22.14
CA SER A 104 73.98 -52.16 20.77
C SER A 104 75.01 -52.85 19.86
N GLU A 105 74.54 -53.75 19.00
CA GLU A 105 75.16 -54.04 17.70
C GLU A 105 74.13 -53.84 16.58
N ASP A 106 74.62 -53.33 15.45
CA ASP A 106 73.85 -52.90 14.28
C ASP A 106 73.01 -54.04 13.68
N TYR A 107 71.69 -53.96 13.83
CA TYR A 107 70.73 -54.89 13.21
C TYR A 107 69.83 -54.17 12.21
N ILE A 108 69.74 -54.76 11.01
CA ILE A 108 68.89 -54.31 9.90
C ILE A 108 67.44 -54.68 10.23
N VAL A 109 66.56 -53.68 10.29
CA VAL A 109 65.12 -53.83 10.58
C VAL A 109 64.40 -54.45 9.37
N PRO A 110 63.76 -55.64 9.50
CA PRO A 110 62.96 -56.22 8.42
C PRO A 110 61.63 -55.49 8.24
N ASP A 111 61.21 -55.31 7.00
CA ASP A 111 59.92 -54.74 6.59
C ASP A 111 58.74 -55.54 7.17
N PRO A 112 57.84 -54.94 7.97
CA PRO A 112 56.74 -55.64 8.64
C PRO A 112 55.77 -56.32 7.66
N ASP A 113 55.61 -55.78 6.45
CA ASP A 113 54.75 -56.39 5.42
C ASP A 113 55.37 -57.66 4.84
N GLY A 114 56.71 -57.73 4.75
CA GLY A 114 57.44 -58.93 4.33
C GLY A 114 57.35 -60.08 5.34
N VAL A 115 57.37 -59.75 6.63
CA VAL A 115 57.31 -60.73 7.73
C VAL A 115 55.92 -61.37 7.83
N LEU A 116 54.85 -60.57 7.68
CA LEU A 116 53.47 -61.08 7.62
C LEU A 116 53.24 -62.01 6.42
N LEU A 117 53.87 -61.71 5.27
CA LEU A 117 53.80 -62.55 4.08
C LEU A 117 54.53 -63.90 4.28
N ASP A 118 55.70 -63.89 4.91
CA ASP A 118 56.47 -65.10 5.19
C ASP A 118 55.79 -65.99 6.23
N PHE A 119 55.17 -65.39 7.25
CA PHE A 119 54.35 -66.10 8.23
C PHE A 119 53.14 -66.76 7.55
N SER A 120 52.43 -66.03 6.68
CA SER A 120 51.30 -66.56 5.92
C SER A 120 51.74 -67.74 5.03
N ARG A 121 52.89 -67.63 4.35
CA ARG A 121 53.46 -68.72 3.53
C ARG A 121 53.80 -69.96 4.36
N HIS A 122 54.35 -69.77 5.56
CA HIS A 122 54.66 -70.87 6.49
C HIS A 122 53.41 -71.57 7.00
N ILE A 123 52.38 -70.82 7.40
CA ILE A 123 51.07 -71.36 7.82
C ILE A 123 50.43 -72.15 6.68
N CYS A 124 50.48 -71.63 5.44
CA CYS A 124 49.95 -72.33 4.26
C CYS A 124 50.73 -73.61 3.93
N SER A 125 52.06 -73.62 4.13
CA SER A 125 52.90 -74.81 3.99
C SER A 125 52.56 -75.87 5.03
N LEU A 126 52.41 -75.47 6.29
CA LEU A 126 52.02 -76.34 7.41
C LEU A 126 50.63 -76.95 7.17
N TRP A 127 49.66 -76.14 6.74
CA TRP A 127 48.32 -76.58 6.37
C TRP A 127 48.34 -77.58 5.21
N SER A 128 49.17 -77.32 4.19
CA SER A 128 49.34 -78.23 3.04
C SER A 128 50.02 -79.54 3.42
N SER A 129 50.93 -79.52 4.40
CA SER A 129 51.60 -80.70 4.96
C SER A 129 50.63 -81.55 5.79
N MET A 130 49.80 -80.92 6.61
CA MET A 130 48.74 -81.58 7.39
C MET A 130 47.69 -82.28 6.52
N ASN A 131 47.37 -81.72 5.34
CA ASN A 131 46.29 -82.22 4.49
C ASN A 131 46.72 -83.35 3.54
N ARG A 132 48.02 -83.68 3.46
CA ARG A 132 48.51 -84.85 2.72
C ARG A 132 48.38 -86.10 3.58
N LYS A 133 47.43 -86.96 3.24
CA LYS A 133 47.14 -88.24 3.92
C LYS A 133 48.30 -89.23 3.81
N SER A 134 49.19 -89.30 4.81
CA SER A 134 49.97 -90.51 5.12
C SER A 134 50.69 -90.43 6.48
N GLU A 135 50.60 -91.54 7.24
CA GLU A 135 51.44 -92.00 8.37
C GLU A 135 51.74 -91.00 9.52
N SER A 136 51.00 -91.17 10.62
CA SER A 136 50.72 -90.16 11.64
C SER A 136 51.84 -89.80 12.64
N SER A 137 53.01 -90.47 12.65
CA SER A 137 54.07 -90.13 13.63
C SER A 137 55.11 -89.15 13.11
N GLN A 138 55.57 -89.32 11.87
CA GLN A 138 56.61 -88.44 11.30
C GLN A 138 56.05 -87.07 10.92
N THR A 139 54.83 -87.04 10.37
CA THR A 139 54.10 -85.80 10.05
C THR A 139 53.83 -84.97 11.31
N VAL A 140 53.49 -85.61 12.44
CA VAL A 140 53.27 -84.91 13.72
C VAL A 140 54.57 -84.37 14.32
N ALA A 141 55.71 -85.06 14.13
CA ALA A 141 57.00 -84.56 14.57
C ALA A 141 57.43 -83.30 13.79
N ILE A 142 57.24 -83.30 12.47
CA ILE A 142 57.53 -82.15 11.61
C ILE A 142 56.63 -80.96 11.98
N ILE A 143 55.32 -81.18 12.15
CA ILE A 143 54.39 -80.12 12.55
C ILE A 143 54.76 -79.53 13.93
N ARG A 144 55.19 -80.36 14.88
CA ARG A 144 55.63 -79.87 16.20
C ARG A 144 56.90 -79.05 16.12
N GLU A 145 57.83 -79.39 15.24
CA GLU A 145 59.07 -78.63 15.04
C GLU A 145 58.77 -77.29 14.37
N ASP A 146 57.95 -77.29 13.32
CA ASP A 146 57.53 -76.07 12.62
C ASP A 146 56.75 -75.14 13.54
N LEU A 147 55.84 -75.66 14.37
CA LEU A 147 55.14 -74.85 15.37
C LEU A 147 56.09 -74.27 16.43
N ARG A 148 57.14 -75.01 16.83
CA ARG A 148 58.14 -74.51 17.78
C ARG A 148 59.02 -73.43 17.15
N ALA A 149 59.38 -73.59 15.87
CA ALA A 149 60.11 -72.59 15.10
C ALA A 149 59.28 -71.31 14.91
N ILE A 150 57.99 -71.44 14.58
CA ILE A 150 57.06 -70.32 14.46
C ILE A 150 56.88 -69.61 15.81
N SER A 151 56.69 -70.37 16.91
CA SER A 151 56.59 -69.79 18.26
C SER A 151 57.83 -68.99 18.62
N LYS A 152 59.01 -69.55 18.37
CA LYS A 152 60.28 -68.86 18.61
C LYS A 152 60.43 -67.62 17.74
N GLN A 153 60.02 -67.67 16.47
CA GLN A 153 60.08 -66.53 15.58
C GLN A 153 59.13 -65.40 16.02
N ILE A 154 57.96 -65.74 16.56
CA ILE A 154 57.02 -64.78 17.16
C ILE A 154 57.64 -64.18 18.43
N GLU A 155 58.24 -64.99 19.30
CA GLU A 155 58.93 -64.53 20.51
C GLU A 155 60.09 -63.58 20.17
N ASP A 156 60.95 -63.95 19.23
CA ASP A 156 62.07 -63.13 18.75
C ASP A 156 61.55 -61.82 18.12
N TRP A 157 60.40 -61.83 17.45
CA TRP A 157 59.76 -60.62 16.90
C TRP A 157 59.18 -59.72 18.00
N ILE A 158 58.49 -60.30 18.99
CA ILE A 158 57.97 -59.54 20.14
C ILE A 158 59.14 -58.90 20.89
N VAL A 159 60.22 -59.63 21.13
CA VAL A 159 61.43 -59.10 21.78
C VAL A 159 62.08 -58.01 20.92
N ALA A 160 62.22 -58.20 19.61
CA ALA A 160 62.77 -57.19 18.70
C ALA A 160 61.89 -55.91 18.64
N SER A 161 60.57 -56.06 18.70
CA SER A 161 59.63 -54.93 18.73
C SER A 161 59.65 -54.19 20.06
N ALA A 162 59.77 -54.90 21.19
CA ALA A 162 59.86 -54.31 22.53
C ALA A 162 61.23 -53.67 22.82
N THR A 163 62.28 -54.03 22.05
CA THR A 163 63.65 -53.51 22.22
C THR A 163 64.03 -52.44 21.19
N SER A 164 63.09 -51.96 20.37
CA SER A 164 63.31 -50.92 19.35
C SER A 164 62.75 -49.55 19.80
N PRO A 165 63.53 -48.74 20.56
CA PRO A 165 63.11 -47.42 21.06
C PRO A 165 62.90 -46.35 19.98
N LYS A 166 63.19 -46.65 18.71
CA LYS A 166 62.99 -45.72 17.57
C LYS A 166 61.56 -45.71 17.02
N LEU A 167 60.76 -46.73 17.33
CA LEU A 167 59.36 -46.79 16.91
C LEU A 167 58.53 -45.76 17.71
N ASP A 168 58.84 -45.61 19.00
CA ASP A 168 58.14 -44.70 19.91
C ASP A 168 58.33 -43.22 19.56
N GLU A 169 59.53 -42.82 19.09
CA GLU A 169 59.79 -41.42 18.75
C GLU A 169 59.13 -41.00 17.42
N SER A 170 59.06 -41.92 16.43
CA SER A 170 58.30 -41.67 15.19
C SER A 170 56.79 -41.62 15.45
N HIS A 171 56.26 -42.54 16.26
CA HIS A 171 54.85 -42.52 16.63
C HIS A 171 54.48 -41.29 17.48
N ALA A 172 55.36 -40.83 18.36
CA ALA A 172 55.15 -39.60 19.13
C ALA A 172 55.08 -38.35 18.23
N LEU A 173 55.90 -38.28 17.18
CA LEU A 173 55.84 -37.19 16.19
C LEU A 173 54.54 -37.21 15.39
N ASP A 174 54.09 -38.38 14.96
CA ASP A 174 52.82 -38.52 14.24
C ASP A 174 51.61 -38.20 15.14
N LEU A 175 51.60 -38.66 16.40
CA LEU A 175 50.58 -38.30 17.38
C LEU A 175 50.49 -36.79 17.55
N LYS A 176 51.62 -36.11 17.75
CA LYS A 176 51.68 -34.65 17.85
C LYS A 176 51.17 -33.95 16.59
N LYS A 177 51.45 -34.51 15.40
CA LYS A 177 50.92 -33.99 14.13
C LYS A 177 49.41 -34.15 14.05
N TYR A 178 48.86 -35.29 14.47
CA TYR A 178 47.42 -35.51 14.53
C TYR A 178 46.75 -34.60 15.55
N GLU A 179 47.31 -34.41 16.74
CA GLU A 179 46.82 -33.46 17.75
C GLU A 179 46.76 -32.03 17.21
N ASN A 180 47.82 -31.56 16.55
CA ASN A 180 47.82 -30.23 15.91
C ASN A 180 46.75 -30.13 14.81
N THR A 181 46.52 -31.20 14.06
CA THR A 181 45.49 -31.24 13.01
C THR A 181 44.09 -31.21 13.62
N ILE A 182 43.86 -31.95 14.71
CA ILE A 182 42.60 -31.94 15.46
C ILE A 182 42.33 -30.54 15.98
N HIS A 183 43.30 -29.90 16.64
CA HIS A 183 43.13 -28.53 17.13
C HIS A 183 42.86 -27.52 16.01
N ALA A 184 43.53 -27.63 14.86
CA ALA A 184 43.26 -26.77 13.71
C ALA A 184 41.82 -26.94 13.19
N LEU A 185 41.34 -28.19 13.11
CA LEU A 185 39.97 -28.50 12.67
C LEU A 185 38.93 -28.04 13.70
N GLU A 186 39.20 -28.19 15.00
CA GLU A 186 38.34 -27.67 16.07
C GLU A 186 38.21 -26.15 15.98
N GLN A 187 39.32 -25.45 15.78
CA GLN A 187 39.31 -23.99 15.62
C GLN A 187 38.54 -23.56 14.37
N GLU A 188 38.72 -24.24 13.24
CA GLU A 188 37.96 -23.98 12.02
C GLU A 188 36.46 -24.22 12.24
N ASN A 189 36.08 -25.30 12.93
CA ASN A 189 34.69 -25.61 13.24
C ASN A 189 34.03 -24.53 14.12
N VAL A 190 34.74 -24.05 15.14
CA VAL A 190 34.28 -22.91 15.95
C VAL A 190 34.10 -21.65 15.09
N ASN A 191 35.03 -21.36 14.19
CA ASN A 191 34.94 -20.21 13.29
C ASN A 191 33.75 -20.33 12.31
N LEU A 192 33.58 -21.50 11.68
CA LEU A 192 32.46 -21.78 10.78
C LEU A 192 31.11 -21.68 11.51
N SER A 193 31.04 -22.19 12.74
CA SER A 193 29.84 -22.09 13.57
C SER A 193 29.51 -20.63 13.89
N ALA A 194 30.50 -19.82 14.28
CA ALA A 194 30.31 -18.40 14.54
C ALA A 194 29.85 -17.63 13.29
N ARG A 195 30.45 -17.94 12.13
CA ARG A 195 30.06 -17.33 10.85
C ARG A 195 28.66 -17.74 10.42
N LEU A 196 28.27 -19.00 10.63
CA LEU A 196 26.94 -19.49 10.33
C LEU A 196 25.89 -18.76 11.19
N SER A 197 26.10 -18.66 12.50
CA SER A 197 25.20 -17.90 13.37
C SER A 197 25.11 -16.40 13.01
N SER A 198 26.22 -15.80 12.55
CA SER A 198 26.21 -14.42 12.05
C SER A 198 25.35 -14.29 10.79
N LEU A 199 25.52 -15.20 9.82
CA LEU A 199 24.77 -15.19 8.57
C LEU A 199 23.28 -15.45 8.80
N GLU A 200 22.92 -16.36 9.72
CA GLU A 200 21.53 -16.56 10.15
C GLU A 200 20.91 -15.31 10.79
N GLY A 201 21.73 -14.50 11.48
CA GLY A 201 21.34 -13.18 11.95
C GLY A 201 21.03 -12.23 10.79
N GLU A 202 21.97 -12.07 9.87
CA GLU A 202 21.82 -11.20 8.69
C GLU A 202 20.63 -11.59 7.82
N VAL A 203 20.38 -12.89 7.61
CA VAL A 203 19.21 -13.39 6.87
C VAL A 203 17.90 -13.02 7.58
N ARG A 204 17.84 -13.14 8.91
CA ARG A 204 16.66 -12.72 9.68
C ARG A 204 16.42 -11.22 9.56
N ASP A 205 17.47 -10.41 9.65
CA ASP A 205 17.37 -8.95 9.54
C ASP A 205 16.94 -8.53 8.13
N ALA A 206 17.55 -9.13 7.09
CA ALA A 206 17.16 -8.89 5.71
C ALA A 206 15.70 -9.27 5.44
N LYS A 207 15.22 -10.38 6.02
CA LYS A 207 13.81 -10.79 5.94
C LYS A 207 12.87 -9.80 6.62
N ALA A 208 13.25 -9.29 7.80
CA ALA A 208 12.47 -8.27 8.50
C ALA A 208 12.37 -6.98 7.68
N ILE A 209 13.49 -6.54 7.08
CA ILE A 209 13.52 -5.38 6.19
C ILE A 209 12.65 -5.62 4.95
N ALA A 210 12.74 -6.79 4.32
CA ALA A 210 11.94 -7.13 3.15
C ALA A 210 10.43 -7.10 3.45
N GLU A 211 10.00 -7.66 4.59
CA GLU A 211 8.59 -7.61 5.01
C GLU A 211 8.12 -6.18 5.33
N ALA A 212 8.97 -5.35 5.92
CA ALA A 212 8.66 -3.93 6.14
C ALA A 212 8.45 -3.19 4.81
N TRP A 213 9.33 -3.40 3.83
CA TRP A 213 9.17 -2.84 2.49
C TRP A 213 7.92 -3.37 1.76
N LYS A 214 7.59 -4.66 1.93
CA LYS A 214 6.36 -5.26 1.40
C LYS A 214 5.12 -4.61 2.01
N ALA A 215 5.14 -4.31 3.31
CA ALA A 215 4.05 -3.59 3.98
C ALA A 215 3.91 -2.14 3.47
N GLU A 216 5.02 -1.42 3.34
CA GLU A 216 5.02 -0.05 2.82
C GLU A 216 4.52 0.01 1.36
N ALA A 217 4.96 -0.93 0.52
CA ALA A 217 4.48 -1.02 -0.87
C ALA A 217 2.96 -1.22 -0.94
N ARG A 218 2.39 -2.07 -0.08
CA ARG A 218 0.92 -2.24 0.01
C ARG A 218 0.23 -0.96 0.48
N ASN A 219 0.82 -0.23 1.42
CA ASN A 219 0.29 1.05 1.90
C ASN A 219 0.24 2.10 0.78
N VAL A 220 1.34 2.23 0.03
CA VAL A 220 1.41 3.13 -1.14
C VAL A 220 0.39 2.75 -2.20
N GLN A 221 0.21 1.45 -2.48
CA GLN A 221 -0.81 0.98 -3.42
C GLN A 221 -2.23 1.36 -2.97
N ASN A 222 -2.56 1.15 -1.68
CA ASN A 222 -3.86 1.54 -1.14
C ASN A 222 -4.08 3.07 -1.24
N MET A 223 -3.06 3.87 -0.94
CA MET A 223 -3.15 5.33 -1.12
C MET A 223 -3.37 5.73 -2.58
N GLN A 224 -2.75 5.02 -3.53
CA GLN A 224 -3.00 5.25 -4.96
C GLN A 224 -4.44 4.90 -5.35
N GLU A 225 -4.98 3.78 -4.88
CA GLU A 225 -6.37 3.40 -5.13
C GLU A 225 -7.36 4.44 -4.57
N ILE A 226 -7.11 4.93 -3.35
CA ILE A 226 -7.88 6.03 -2.74
C ILE A 226 -7.78 7.31 -3.57
N ALA A 227 -6.56 7.66 -4.03
CA ALA A 227 -6.34 8.86 -4.84
C ALA A 227 -7.06 8.78 -6.19
N VAL A 228 -7.05 7.63 -6.85
CA VAL A 228 -7.79 7.39 -8.10
C VAL A 228 -9.30 7.52 -7.87
N SER A 229 -9.83 6.90 -6.81
CA SER A 229 -11.25 7.01 -6.47
C SER A 229 -11.66 8.47 -6.16
N ALA A 230 -10.82 9.21 -5.45
CA ALA A 230 -11.05 10.63 -5.18
C ALA A 230 -11.05 11.46 -6.47
N PHE A 231 -10.11 11.20 -7.39
CA PHE A 231 -10.04 11.86 -8.68
C PHE A 231 -11.28 11.58 -9.55
N GLU A 232 -11.73 10.32 -9.62
CA GLU A 232 -12.96 9.94 -10.32
C GLU A 232 -14.18 10.66 -9.74
N ARG A 233 -14.27 10.76 -8.40
CA ARG A 233 -15.33 11.51 -7.72
C ARG A 233 -15.27 13.01 -8.05
N CYS A 234 -14.07 13.60 -8.11
CA CYS A 234 -13.91 15.00 -8.54
C CYS A 234 -14.39 15.22 -9.97
N ASN A 235 -14.03 14.35 -10.90
CA ASN A 235 -14.51 14.43 -12.28
C ASN A 235 -16.04 14.32 -12.35
N PHE A 236 -16.63 13.39 -11.60
CA PHE A 236 -18.09 13.29 -11.51
C PHE A 236 -18.73 14.59 -11.01
N LEU A 237 -18.23 15.15 -9.90
CA LEU A 237 -18.73 16.40 -9.34
C LEU A 237 -18.54 17.59 -10.30
N GLU A 238 -17.46 17.61 -11.08
CA GLU A 238 -17.25 18.62 -12.12
C GLU A 238 -18.31 18.52 -13.22
N THR A 239 -18.62 17.30 -13.69
CA THR A 239 -19.70 17.09 -14.67
C THR A 239 -21.06 17.51 -14.12
N GLU A 240 -21.36 17.20 -12.86
CA GLU A 240 -22.59 17.62 -12.19
C GLU A 240 -22.64 19.16 -12.06
N ASN A 241 -21.52 19.80 -11.72
CA ASN A 241 -21.45 21.26 -11.62
C ASN A 241 -21.71 21.94 -12.97
N VAL A 242 -21.17 21.39 -14.06
CA VAL A 242 -21.45 21.89 -15.42
C VAL A 242 -22.93 21.73 -15.77
N GLN A 243 -23.54 20.58 -15.46
CA GLN A 243 -24.98 20.37 -15.67
C GLN A 243 -25.84 21.33 -14.83
N LEU A 244 -25.47 21.56 -13.57
CA LEU A 244 -26.15 22.51 -12.69
C LEU A 244 -26.04 23.94 -13.21
N LYS A 245 -24.86 24.36 -13.70
CA LYS A 245 -24.70 25.67 -14.33
C LYS A 245 -25.57 25.80 -15.57
N GLN A 246 -25.57 24.79 -16.44
CA GLN A 246 -26.42 24.80 -17.65
C GLN A 246 -27.92 24.88 -17.31
N THR A 247 -28.37 24.11 -16.31
CA THR A 247 -29.78 24.16 -15.87
C THR A 247 -30.13 25.49 -15.22
N MET A 248 -29.23 26.08 -14.43
CA MET A 248 -29.39 27.40 -13.85
C MET A 248 -29.48 28.49 -14.93
N ASP A 249 -28.59 28.47 -15.93
CA ASP A 249 -28.59 29.43 -17.03
C ASP A 249 -29.87 29.29 -17.88
N ALA A 250 -30.29 28.06 -18.19
CA ALA A 250 -31.53 27.80 -18.89
C ALA A 250 -32.77 28.27 -18.09
N PHE A 251 -32.75 28.09 -16.77
CA PHE A 251 -33.81 28.58 -15.89
C PHE A 251 -33.83 30.12 -15.86
N ALA A 252 -32.68 30.77 -15.74
CA ALA A 252 -32.58 32.22 -15.73
C ALA A 252 -33.04 32.84 -17.07
N GLU A 253 -32.63 32.25 -18.19
CA GLU A 253 -33.05 32.68 -19.53
C GLU A 253 -34.55 32.45 -19.76
N GLY A 254 -35.08 31.29 -19.35
CA GLY A 254 -36.49 30.96 -19.46
C GLY A 254 -37.38 31.85 -18.59
N SER A 255 -36.97 32.11 -17.35
CA SER A 255 -37.71 32.92 -16.39
C SER A 255 -37.81 34.37 -16.84
N THR A 256 -36.68 35.00 -17.16
CA THR A 256 -36.66 36.41 -17.60
C THR A 256 -37.43 36.61 -18.90
N ASN A 257 -37.27 35.72 -19.88
CA ASN A 257 -38.00 35.81 -21.14
C ASN A 257 -39.52 35.62 -20.97
N ASN A 258 -39.96 34.71 -20.10
CA ASN A 258 -41.39 34.52 -19.83
C ASN A 258 -41.98 35.72 -19.10
N THR A 259 -41.31 36.25 -18.07
CA THR A 259 -41.76 37.45 -17.35
C THR A 259 -41.86 38.66 -18.29
N VAL A 260 -40.89 38.85 -19.19
CA VAL A 260 -40.93 39.94 -20.19
C VAL A 260 -42.11 39.76 -21.16
N LYS A 261 -42.41 38.53 -21.59
CA LYS A 261 -43.57 38.25 -22.45
C LYS A 261 -44.89 38.56 -21.74
N GLU A 262 -45.05 38.13 -20.48
CA GLU A 262 -46.24 38.42 -19.67
C GLU A 262 -46.43 39.92 -19.45
N LEU A 263 -45.36 40.66 -19.11
CA LEU A 263 -45.42 42.10 -18.95
C LEU A 263 -45.80 42.82 -20.26
N ARG A 264 -45.26 42.39 -21.41
CA ARG A 264 -45.67 42.94 -22.72
C ARG A 264 -47.14 42.70 -23.02
N GLN A 265 -47.65 41.52 -22.67
CA GLN A 265 -49.07 41.18 -22.84
C GLN A 265 -49.95 42.10 -21.98
N ILE A 266 -49.63 42.25 -20.69
CA ILE A 266 -50.34 43.13 -19.75
C ILE A 266 -50.32 44.58 -20.24
N ILE A 267 -49.16 45.08 -20.69
CA ILE A 267 -49.04 46.44 -21.25
C ILE A 267 -49.94 46.59 -22.47
N GLY A 268 -49.99 45.59 -23.36
CA GLY A 268 -50.89 45.57 -24.52
C GLY A 268 -52.37 45.63 -24.10
N ASP A 269 -52.76 44.83 -23.11
CA ASP A 269 -54.12 44.78 -22.58
C ASP A 269 -54.54 46.10 -21.95
N LEU A 270 -53.71 46.66 -21.07
CA LEU A 270 -53.92 47.98 -20.45
C LEU A 270 -53.98 49.09 -21.50
N THR A 271 -53.13 49.04 -22.54
CA THR A 271 -53.16 50.03 -23.62
C THR A 271 -54.48 49.98 -24.40
N ARG A 272 -54.98 48.77 -24.68
CA ARG A 272 -56.30 48.58 -25.32
C ARG A 272 -57.43 49.10 -24.44
N GLU A 273 -57.38 48.80 -23.15
CA GLU A 273 -58.36 49.25 -22.17
C GLU A 273 -58.38 50.77 -22.03
N VAL A 274 -57.21 51.42 -21.91
CA VAL A 274 -57.08 52.89 -21.89
C VAL A 274 -57.61 53.51 -23.18
N ALA A 275 -57.32 52.92 -24.34
CA ALA A 275 -57.87 53.40 -25.60
C ALA A 275 -59.41 53.28 -25.64
N GLN A 276 -59.97 52.21 -25.09
CA GLN A 276 -61.41 52.02 -24.98
C GLN A 276 -62.04 53.05 -24.03
N TYR A 277 -61.42 53.31 -22.86
CA TYR A 277 -61.88 54.33 -21.94
C TYR A 277 -61.83 55.72 -22.56
N LYS A 278 -60.74 56.09 -23.25
CA LYS A 278 -60.66 57.37 -23.97
C LYS A 278 -61.75 57.51 -25.04
N ARG A 279 -62.13 56.44 -25.74
CA ARG A 279 -63.25 56.47 -26.70
C ARG A 279 -64.58 56.68 -25.98
N ARG A 280 -64.82 55.98 -24.87
CA ARG A 280 -66.04 56.14 -24.04
C ARG A 280 -66.13 57.55 -23.46
N GLU A 281 -65.03 58.08 -22.94
CA GLU A 281 -64.93 59.44 -22.40
C GLU A 281 -65.27 60.48 -23.47
N LYS A 282 -64.66 60.39 -24.66
CA LYS A 282 -64.99 61.27 -25.80
C LYS A 282 -66.46 61.18 -26.20
N ALA A 283 -67.03 59.98 -26.21
CA ALA A 283 -68.45 59.80 -26.51
C ALA A 283 -69.37 60.43 -25.44
N LEU A 284 -68.99 60.32 -24.16
CA LEU A 284 -69.70 60.97 -23.05
C LEU A 284 -69.58 62.49 -23.11
N GLN A 285 -68.39 63.03 -23.36
CA GLN A 285 -68.18 64.48 -23.56
C GLN A 285 -69.01 65.02 -24.73
N ALA A 286 -69.07 64.29 -25.85
CA ALA A 286 -69.91 64.67 -26.99
C ALA A 286 -71.41 64.67 -26.62
N LYS A 287 -71.87 63.66 -25.87
CA LYS A 287 -73.25 63.57 -25.38
C LYS A 287 -73.58 64.69 -24.40
N GLU A 288 -72.69 65.01 -23.48
CA GLU A 288 -72.85 66.11 -22.54
C GLU A 288 -72.93 67.45 -23.27
N THR A 289 -72.04 67.69 -24.23
CA THR A 289 -72.03 68.91 -25.04
C THR A 289 -73.34 69.05 -25.82
N GLN A 290 -73.85 67.95 -26.39
CA GLN A 290 -75.13 67.92 -27.08
C GLN A 290 -76.31 68.21 -26.14
N MET A 291 -76.31 67.63 -24.93
CA MET A 291 -77.35 67.87 -23.93
C MET A 291 -77.35 69.33 -23.47
N ARG A 292 -76.19 69.89 -23.13
CA ARG A 292 -76.06 71.32 -22.80
C ARG A 292 -76.50 72.23 -23.96
N ALA A 293 -76.19 71.87 -25.20
CA ALA A 293 -76.64 72.63 -26.37
C ALA A 293 -78.17 72.61 -26.52
N LYS A 294 -78.81 71.46 -26.27
CA LYS A 294 -80.29 71.34 -26.28
C LYS A 294 -80.93 72.12 -25.13
N GLU A 295 -80.40 72.01 -23.92
CA GLU A 295 -80.87 72.77 -22.76
C GLU A 295 -80.73 74.28 -22.99
N ASN A 296 -79.58 74.74 -23.47
CA ASN A 296 -79.36 76.15 -23.81
C ASN A 296 -80.32 76.63 -24.91
N ALA A 297 -80.57 75.82 -25.94
CA ALA A 297 -81.54 76.15 -26.98
C ALA A 297 -82.97 76.27 -26.42
N SER A 298 -83.36 75.38 -25.51
CA SER A 298 -84.66 75.44 -24.82
C SER A 298 -84.78 76.71 -23.97
N ILE A 299 -83.75 77.05 -23.19
CA ILE A 299 -83.71 78.26 -22.37
C ILE A 299 -83.83 79.51 -23.25
N ILE A 300 -83.10 79.59 -24.36
CA ILE A 300 -83.17 80.72 -25.30
C ILE A 300 -84.59 80.85 -25.88
N GLU A 301 -85.23 79.73 -26.24
CA GLU A 301 -86.59 79.74 -26.78
C GLU A 301 -87.61 80.19 -25.73
N ASP A 302 -87.48 79.74 -24.49
CA ASP A 302 -88.33 80.21 -23.38
C ASP A 302 -88.10 81.69 -23.10
N MET A 303 -86.85 82.18 -23.14
CA MET A 303 -86.53 83.60 -23.04
C MET A 303 -87.15 84.41 -24.19
N ARG A 304 -87.16 83.89 -25.43
CA ARG A 304 -87.83 84.53 -26.57
C ARG A 304 -89.33 84.63 -26.33
N LYS A 305 -89.99 83.54 -25.95
CA LYS A 305 -91.42 83.53 -25.62
C LYS A 305 -91.76 84.51 -24.50
N GLN A 306 -90.99 84.52 -23.42
CA GLN A 306 -91.16 85.50 -22.34
C GLN A 306 -90.98 86.94 -22.84
N THR A 307 -89.99 87.19 -23.70
CA THR A 307 -89.75 88.52 -24.28
C THR A 307 -90.90 88.96 -25.19
N GLU A 308 -91.43 88.08 -26.03
CA GLU A 308 -92.59 88.35 -26.88
C GLU A 308 -93.85 88.62 -26.07
N GLU A 309 -94.11 87.82 -25.04
CA GLU A 309 -95.22 88.04 -24.10
C GLU A 309 -95.07 89.38 -23.37
N LEU A 310 -93.85 89.76 -22.97
CA LEU A 310 -93.57 91.04 -22.33
C LEU A 310 -93.78 92.22 -23.30
N LYS A 311 -93.39 92.07 -24.58
CA LYS A 311 -93.70 93.03 -25.65
C LYS A 311 -95.22 93.14 -25.87
N ARG A 312 -95.95 92.03 -25.92
CA ARG A 312 -97.42 92.00 -26.04
C ARG A 312 -98.08 92.74 -24.89
N ARG A 313 -97.66 92.48 -23.64
CA ARG A 313 -98.17 93.19 -22.44
C ARG A 313 -97.86 94.69 -22.46
N ARG A 314 -96.67 95.11 -22.92
CA ARG A 314 -96.33 96.53 -23.08
C ARG A 314 -97.21 97.21 -24.13
N SER A 315 -97.44 96.55 -25.27
CA SER A 315 -98.38 97.03 -26.30
C SER A 315 -99.80 97.16 -25.74
N GLN A 316 -100.29 96.17 -24.97
CA GLN A 316 -101.60 96.25 -24.32
C GLN A 316 -101.69 97.35 -23.25
N ARG A 317 -100.63 97.60 -22.48
CA ARG A 317 -100.58 98.73 -21.52
C ARG A 317 -100.53 100.09 -22.21
N SER A 318 -99.81 100.20 -23.34
CA SER A 318 -99.80 101.40 -24.17
C SER A 318 -101.19 101.72 -24.73
N VAL A 319 -101.96 100.70 -25.15
CA VAL A 319 -103.36 100.88 -25.60
C VAL A 319 -104.29 101.33 -24.46
N LEU A 320 -104.08 100.84 -23.23
CA LEU A 320 -104.86 101.26 -22.06
C LEU A 320 -104.50 102.67 -21.56
N GLN A 321 -103.25 103.12 -21.72
CA GLN A 321 -102.87 104.51 -21.39
C GLN A 321 -103.42 105.51 -22.41
N VAL A 322 -103.58 105.13 -23.68
CA VAL A 322 -104.29 105.96 -24.67
C VAL A 322 -105.79 106.01 -24.37
N LYS A 323 -106.39 104.93 -23.87
CA LYS A 323 -107.81 104.89 -23.49
C LYS A 323 -108.18 105.64 -22.20
N ASN A 324 -107.21 105.93 -21.34
CA ASN A 324 -107.40 106.73 -20.12
C ASN A 324 -107.01 108.21 -20.31
N ALA A 325 -106.60 108.61 -21.52
CA ALA A 325 -106.26 109.99 -21.88
C ALA A 325 -107.30 110.66 -22.80
N PHE A 326 -108.39 109.95 -23.12
CA PHE A 326 -109.61 110.45 -23.77
C PHE A 326 -110.80 110.15 -22.87
#